data_AF-A0A9D3M773-F1
#
_entry.id   AF-A0A9D3M773-F1
#
_cell.length_a   1.000
_cell.length_b   1.000
_cell.length_c   1.000
_cell.angle_alpha   90.00
_cell.angle_beta   90.00
_cell.angle_gamma   90.00
#
_symmetry.space_group_name_H-M   'P 1'
#
loop_
_entity.id
_entity.type
_entity.pdbx_description
1 polymer ?
#
loop_
_entity_poly.entity_id
_entity_poly.type
_entity_poly.pdbx_seq_one_letter_code
_entity_poly.pdbx_strand_id
1 'polypeptide(L)' 'MMMSNILLLVMLGLLVQESMADVVLTQSPAARSVQLGETVSISCTASESVYDSDYSTNFLSWYLQKPGQAPKLLI' A
#
# COMPACT_ATOMS: atom_id res chain seq x y z
N MET A 1 10.57 -44.99 14.40
CA MET A 1 11.35 -43.72 14.29
C MET A 1 10.76 -42.85 13.18
N MET A 2 9.54 -42.33 13.36
CA MET A 2 8.82 -41.51 12.35
C MET A 2 8.25 -40.20 12.92
N MET A 3 8.23 -40.03 14.25
CA MET A 3 7.60 -38.87 14.90
C MET A 3 8.47 -37.59 14.84
N SER A 4 9.77 -37.72 14.61
CA SER A 4 10.71 -36.59 14.60
C SER A 4 10.65 -35.74 13.34
N ASN A 5 10.34 -36.32 12.18
CA ASN A 5 10.30 -35.59 10.91
C ASN A 5 9.04 -34.72 10.79
N ILE A 6 7.90 -35.21 11.31
CA ILE A 6 6.64 -34.46 11.31
C ILE A 6 6.76 -33.24 12.24
N LEU A 7 7.33 -33.42 13.44
CA LEU A 7 7.59 -32.30 14.35
C LEU A 7 8.54 -31.27 13.71
N LEU A 8 9.59 -31.73 13.03
CA LEU A 8 10.53 -30.85 12.35
C LEU A 8 9.85 -30.03 11.24
N LEU A 9 8.99 -30.66 10.42
CA LEU A 9 8.25 -29.99 9.35
C LEU A 9 7.26 -28.96 9.90
N VAL A 10 6.55 -29.27 10.99
CA VAL A 10 5.63 -28.33 11.64
C VAL A 10 6.38 -27.14 12.22
N MET A 11 7.50 -27.37 12.91
CA MET A 11 8.34 -26.29 13.43
C MET A 11 8.94 -25.44 12.31
N LEU A 12 9.37 -26.05 11.20
CA LEU A 12 9.89 -25.30 10.05
C LEU A 12 8.80 -24.45 9.39
N GLY A 13 7.57 -24.97 9.29
CA GLY A 13 6.42 -24.24 8.77
C GLY A 13 6.02 -23.05 9.65
N LEU A 14 6.10 -23.20 10.98
CA LEU A 14 5.83 -22.11 11.94
C LEU A 14 6.92 -21.02 11.95
N LEU A 15 8.11 -21.32 11.42
CA LEU A 15 9.22 -20.37 11.30
C LEU A 15 9.23 -19.63 9.96
N VAL A 16 8.40 -20.01 9.00
CA VAL A 16 8.20 -19.24 7.77
C VAL A 16 7.34 -18.03 8.11
N GLN A 17 7.98 -16.93 8.47
CA GLN A 17 7.30 -15.63 8.51
C GLN A 17 6.97 -15.23 7.07
N GLU A 18 5.72 -14.82 6.82
CA GLU A 18 5.35 -14.22 5.55
C GLU A 18 6.26 -13.01 5.30
N SER A 19 6.97 -12.99 4.16
CA SER A 19 7.66 -11.77 3.74
C SER A 19 6.59 -10.80 3.23
N MET A 20 6.45 -9.64 3.86
CA MET A 20 5.61 -8.59 3.31
C MET A 20 6.32 -8.03 2.07
N ALA A 21 5.70 -8.15 0.91
CA ALA A 21 6.15 -7.41 -0.27
C ALA A 21 5.91 -5.91 -0.04
N ASP A 22 6.81 -5.06 -0.53
CA ASP A 22 6.59 -3.62 -0.52
C ASP A 22 5.47 -3.26 -1.49
N VAL A 23 4.39 -2.65 -0.99
CA VAL A 23 3.31 -2.14 -1.84
C VAL A 23 3.76 -0.85 -2.51
N VAL A 24 3.84 -0.87 -3.84
CA VAL A 24 4.27 0.29 -4.64
C VAL A 24 3.05 1.05 -5.16
N LEU A 25 3.02 2.37 -4.94
CA LEU A 25 2.00 3.26 -5.48
C LEU A 25 2.51 3.98 -6.74
N THR A 26 1.77 3.85 -7.84
CA THR A 26 2.05 4.58 -9.09
C THR A 26 0.97 5.63 -9.33
N GLN A 27 1.39 6.89 -9.50
CA GLN A 27 0.47 8.02 -9.72
C GLN A 27 0.57 8.58 -11.15
N SER A 28 -0.57 9.03 -11.69
CA SER A 28 -0.65 9.64 -13.02
C SER A 28 -1.70 10.76 -13.07
N PRO A 29 -1.45 11.86 -13.79
CA PRO A 29 -0.18 12.21 -14.44
C PRO A 29 0.88 12.67 -13.41
N ALA A 30 2.17 12.57 -13.76
CA ALA A 30 3.24 13.07 -12.89
C ALA A 30 3.23 14.59 -12.73
N ALA A 31 2.80 15.31 -13.78
CA ALA A 31 2.59 16.75 -13.77
C ALA A 31 1.55 17.14 -14.83
N ARG A 32 0.81 18.22 -14.58
CA ARG A 32 -0.16 18.79 -15.53
C ARG A 32 -0.31 20.28 -15.31
N SER A 33 -0.29 21.07 -16.38
CA SER A 33 -0.68 22.48 -16.37
C SER A 33 -2.18 22.60 -16.57
N VAL A 34 -2.84 23.48 -15.82
CA VAL A 34 -4.30 23.55 -15.74
C VAL A 34 -4.77 25.00 -15.71
N GLN A 35 -5.97 25.24 -16.22
CA GLN A 35 -6.61 26.55 -16.15
C GLN A 35 -7.36 26.75 -14.83
N LEU A 36 -7.58 28.01 -14.46
CA LEU A 36 -8.36 28.32 -13.26
C LEU A 36 -9.81 27.84 -13.43
N GLY A 37 -10.31 27.08 -12.46
CA GLY A 37 -11.65 26.49 -12.50
C GLY A 37 -11.74 25.17 -13.26
N GLU A 38 -10.64 24.70 -13.85
CA GLU A 38 -10.58 23.37 -14.47
C GLU A 38 -10.59 22.27 -13.39
N THR A 39 -11.44 21.26 -13.58
CA THR A 39 -11.43 20.05 -12.75
C THR A 39 -10.33 19.11 -13.24
N VAL A 40 -9.52 18.63 -12.30
CA VAL A 40 -8.40 17.72 -12.58
C VAL A 40 -8.64 16.39 -11.89
N SER A 41 -8.13 15.32 -12.49
CA SER A 41 -8.13 13.98 -11.90
C SER A 41 -6.70 13.47 -11.85
N ILE A 42 -6.33 12.89 -10.70
CA ILE A 42 -5.07 12.19 -10.48
C ILE A 42 -5.43 10.76 -10.09
N SER A 43 -4.85 9.80 -10.78
CA SER A 43 -5.02 8.38 -10.49
C SER A 43 -3.86 7.87 -9.66
N CYS A 44 -4.14 6.93 -8.76
CA CYS A 44 -3.17 6.17 -7.99
C CYS A 44 -3.51 4.68 -8.14
N THR A 45 -2.51 3.87 -8.49
CA THR A 45 -2.65 2.41 -8.58
C THR A 45 -1.63 1.79 -7.64
N ALA A 46 -2.12 0.98 -6.70
CA ALA A 46 -1.28 0.15 -5.85
C ALA A 46 -0.94 -1.16 -6.57
N SER A 47 0.27 -1.67 -6.37
CA SER A 47 0.69 -2.97 -6.89
C SER A 47 -0.11 -4.14 -6.32
N GLU A 48 -0.67 -3.95 -5.12
CA GLU A 48 -1.43 -4.94 -4.36
C GLU A 48 -2.64 -4.28 -3.69
N SER A 49 -3.53 -5.08 -3.11
CA SER A 49 -4.69 -4.57 -2.36
C SER A 49 -4.23 -3.77 -1.15
N VAL A 50 -4.71 -2.53 -1.03
CA VAL A 50 -4.58 -1.69 0.19
C VAL A 50 -5.84 -1.76 1.07
N TYR A 51 -6.77 -2.64 0.72
CA TYR A 51 -7.92 -2.96 1.55
C TYR A 51 -7.53 -4.03 2.56
N ASP A 52 -7.72 -3.72 3.83
CA ASP A 52 -7.55 -4.65 4.94
C ASP A 52 -8.92 -5.24 5.30
N SER A 53 -9.02 -6.57 5.18
CA SER A 53 -10.25 -7.31 5.44
C SER A 53 -10.60 -7.38 6.92
N ASP A 54 -9.61 -7.34 7.82
CA ASP A 54 -9.83 -7.47 9.26
C ASP A 54 -10.45 -6.19 9.83
N TYR A 55 -10.02 -5.04 9.31
CA TYR A 55 -10.57 -3.73 9.66
C TYR A 55 -11.64 -3.22 8.69
N SER A 56 -11.93 -3.98 7.63
CA SER A 56 -12.84 -3.60 6.54
C SER A 56 -12.59 -2.16 6.03
N THR A 57 -11.31 -1.81 5.88
CA THR A 57 -10.87 -0.42 5.65
C THR A 57 -9.87 -0.36 4.50
N ASN A 58 -9.99 0.70 3.69
CA ASN A 58 -8.98 1.02 2.67
C ASN A 58 -7.92 1.93 3.27
N PHE A 59 -6.66 1.48 3.29
CA PHE A 59 -5.53 2.27 3.76
C PHE A 59 -4.87 3.06 2.62
N LEU A 60 -5.60 4.05 2.10
CA LEU A 60 -5.09 4.99 1.10
C LEU A 60 -5.53 6.40 1.46
N SER A 61 -4.58 7.34 1.48
CA SER A 61 -4.84 8.74 1.76
C SER A 61 -4.15 9.66 0.75
N TRP A 62 -4.75 10.81 0.49
CA TRP A 62 -4.21 11.85 -0.39
C TRP A 62 -3.66 13.00 0.43
N TYR A 63 -2.47 13.47 0.06
CA TYR A 63 -1.83 14.62 0.69
C TYR A 63 -1.61 15.75 -0.31
N LEU A 64 -1.95 16.97 0.10
CA LEU A 64 -1.64 18.19 -0.64
C LEU A 64 -0.36 18.81 -0.09
N GLN A 65 0.64 19.00 -0.95
CA GLN A 65 1.85 19.74 -0.62
C GLN A 65 1.97 20.99 -1.50
N LYS A 66 2.04 22.16 -0.85
CA LYS A 66 2.38 23.42 -1.51
C LYS A 66 3.89 23.66 -1.36
N PRO A 67 4.54 24.35 -2.32
CA PRO A 67 5.97 24.68 -2.21
C PRO A 67 6.30 25.33 -0.86
N GLY A 68 7.31 24.80 -0.16
CA GLY A 68 7.75 25.31 1.14
C GLY A 68 6.84 24.98 2.34
N GLN A 69 5.78 24.18 2.16
CA GLN A 69 4.89 23.76 3.24
C GLN A 69 4.97 22.26 3.51
N ALA A 70 4.67 21.86 4.74
CA ALA A 70 4.50 20.45 5.09
C ALA A 70 3.28 19.85 4.34
N PRO A 71 3.30 18.56 3.99
CA PRO A 71 2.14 17.86 3.44
C PRO A 71 0.94 17.95 4.39
N LYS A 72 -0.26 18.14 3.81
CA LYS A 72 -1.54 18.18 4.55
C LYS A 72 -2.46 17.10 4.02
N LEU A 73 -3.10 16.36 4.93
CA LEU A 73 -4.11 15.36 4.57
C LEU A 73 -5.26 16.06 3.83
N LEU A 74 -5.66 15.49 2.70
CA LEU A 74 -6.75 15.96 1.85
C LEU A 74 -7.96 15.03 1.94
N ILE A 75 -7.72 13.72 1.76
CA ILE A 75 -8.72 12.63 1.80
C ILE A 75 -8.09 11.44 2.51
#